data_AF-K1SEH8-F1
#
_entry.id   AF-K1SEH8-F1
#
_cell.length_a   1.000
_cell.length_b   1.000
_cell.length_c   1.000
_cell.angle_alpha   90.00
_cell.angle_beta   90.00
_cell.angle_gamma   90.00
#
_symmetry.space_group_name_H-M   'P 1'
#
loop_
_entity.id
_entity.type
_entity.pdbx_description
1 polymer ?
#
loop_
_entity_poly.entity_id
_entity_poly.type
_entity_poly.pdbx_seq_one_letter_code
_entity_poly.pdbx_strand_id
1 'polypeptide(L)'
;MDSPQNGTIIIVPQFKDRTVKIIIADDESQGDMLIPILENVPEGEHYGYGRAATEIQEKTDIVYDEQQPLLALIYDNDEARTFDFSYIVNDQLDALEMDDYVYYFSFEFRTE
;
A
#
# COMPACT_ATOMS: atom_id res chain seq x y z
N MET A 1 1.06 -19.65 -21.58
CA MET A 1 0.05 -18.91 -20.79
C MET A 1 0.16 -17.49 -21.28
N ASP A 2 -0.92 -16.93 -21.83
CA ASP A 2 -0.93 -15.52 -22.20
C ASP A 2 -0.94 -14.70 -20.91
N SER A 3 -0.15 -13.63 -20.84
CA SER A 3 -0.14 -12.77 -19.66
C SER A 3 -1.47 -12.02 -19.54
N PRO A 4 -2.03 -11.89 -18.31
CA PRO A 4 -3.27 -11.17 -18.11
C PRO A 4 -3.16 -9.73 -18.64
N GLN A 5 -4.16 -9.32 -19.43
CA GLN A 5 -4.19 -8.01 -20.06
C GLN A 5 -4.65 -6.92 -19.09
N ASN A 6 -5.42 -7.31 -18.07
CA ASN A 6 -5.89 -6.43 -17.01
C ASN A 6 -5.76 -7.15 -15.67
N GLY A 7 -5.52 -6.37 -14.62
CA GLY A 7 -5.49 -6.86 -13.26
C GLY A 7 -5.81 -5.71 -12.31
N THR A 8 -6.27 -6.06 -11.10
CA THR A 8 -6.52 -5.12 -10.02
C THR A 8 -5.73 -5.54 -8.80
N ILE A 9 -4.97 -4.60 -8.24
CA ILE A 9 -4.35 -4.73 -6.93
C ILE A 9 -5.16 -3.87 -5.96
N ILE A 10 -5.68 -4.49 -4.90
CA ILE A 10 -6.39 -3.80 -3.82
C ILE A 10 -5.56 -3.91 -2.56
N ILE A 11 -5.26 -2.78 -1.94
CA ILE A 11 -4.55 -2.71 -0.65
C ILE A 11 -5.52 -2.19 0.38
N VAL A 12 -5.84 -3.04 1.36
CA VAL A 12 -6.79 -2.75 2.43
C VAL A 12 -6.03 -2.73 3.76
N PRO A 13 -5.68 -1.54 4.27
CA PRO A 13 -5.10 -1.45 5.60
C PRO A 13 -6.14 -1.75 6.68
N GLN A 14 -5.82 -2.67 7.59
CA GLN A 14 -6.64 -3.08 8.72
C GLN A 14 -5.98 -2.62 10.03
N PHE A 15 -6.12 -1.34 10.34
CA PHE A 15 -5.40 -0.71 11.45
C PHE A 15 -5.65 -1.34 12.82
N LYS A 16 -6.88 -1.83 13.07
CA LYS A 16 -7.23 -2.52 14.32
C LYS A 16 -6.46 -3.82 14.48
N ASP A 17 -6.33 -4.56 13.38
CA ASP A 17 -5.70 -5.88 13.38
C ASP A 17 -4.19 -5.77 13.10
N ARG A 18 -3.69 -4.54 12.89
CA ARG A 18 -2.30 -4.23 12.54
C ARG A 18 -1.82 -5.10 11.38
N THR A 19 -2.66 -5.21 10.36
CA THR A 19 -2.37 -5.92 9.13
C THR A 19 -2.70 -5.07 7.91
N VAL A 20 -2.09 -5.39 6.79
CA VAL A 20 -2.50 -4.93 5.47
C VAL A 20 -2.91 -6.16 4.67
N LYS A 21 -4.14 -6.14 4.17
CA LYS A 21 -4.62 -7.17 3.24
C LYS A 21 -4.34 -6.70 1.81
N ILE A 22 -3.58 -7.49 1.07
CA ILE A 22 -3.37 -7.30 -0.36
C ILE A 22 -4.24 -8.32 -1.09
N ILE A 23 -5.01 -7.86 -2.06
CA ILE A 23 -5.80 -8.71 -2.96
C ILE A 23 -5.31 -8.44 -4.37
N ILE A 24 -4.97 -9.51 -5.08
CA ILE A 24 -4.57 -9.45 -6.49
C ILE A 24 -5.61 -10.26 -7.26
N ALA A 25 -6.22 -9.65 -8.25
CA ALA A 25 -7.19 -10.29 -9.11
C ALA A 25 -6.88 -9.97 -10.57
N ASP A 26 -7.00 -10.97 -11.43
CA ASP A 26 -7.05 -10.82 -12.88
C ASP A 26 -8.37 -11.40 -13.42
N ASP A 27 -8.47 -11.52 -14.74
CA ASP A 27 -9.68 -12.02 -15.41
C ASP A 27 -9.97 -13.51 -15.09
N GLU A 28 -8.99 -14.28 -14.59
CA GLU A 28 -9.09 -15.73 -14.40
C GLU A 28 -8.98 -16.17 -12.94
N SER A 29 -8.33 -15.39 -12.09
CA SER A 29 -7.88 -15.79 -10.76
C SER A 29 -7.88 -14.64 -9.75
N GLN A 30 -8.03 -15.01 -8.48
CA GLN A 30 -7.92 -14.08 -7.36
C GLN A 30 -7.10 -14.74 -6.25
N GLY A 31 -6.13 -13.99 -5.71
CA GLY A 31 -5.37 -14.34 -4.52
C GLY A 31 -5.38 -13.21 -3.50
N ASP A 32 -5.13 -13.56 -2.23
CA ASP A 32 -4.93 -12.58 -1.17
C ASP A 32 -3.78 -12.96 -0.22
N MET A 33 -3.19 -11.92 0.37
CA MET A 33 -2.12 -12.03 1.35
C MET A 33 -2.37 -11.05 2.49
N LEU A 34 -2.00 -11.46 3.71
CA LEU A 34 -1.99 -10.60 4.88
C LEU A 34 -0.55 -10.34 5.30
N ILE A 35 -0.20 -9.06 5.41
CA ILE A 35 1.12 -8.61 5.88
C ILE A 35 0.94 -7.97 7.25
N PRO A 36 1.58 -8.47 8.32
CA PRO A 36 1.56 -7.80 9.60
C PRO A 36 2.32 -6.47 9.52
N ILE A 37 1.82 -5.46 10.21
CA ILE A 37 2.46 -4.15 10.36
C ILE A 37 2.59 -3.84 11.85
N LEU A 38 3.49 -2.92 12.19
CA LEU A 38 3.70 -2.43 13.56
C LEU A 38 4.03 -3.54 14.59
N GLU A 39 4.63 -4.66 14.15
CA GLU A 39 4.91 -5.82 15.01
C GLU A 39 5.81 -5.49 16.22
N ASN A 40 6.70 -4.50 16.06
CA ASN A 40 7.62 -4.05 17.10
C ASN A 40 7.12 -2.82 17.87
N VAL A 41 5.88 -2.39 17.64
CA VAL A 41 5.30 -1.20 18.25
C VAL A 41 4.37 -1.65 19.38
N PRO A 42 4.58 -1.23 20.64
CA PRO A 42 3.71 -1.61 21.75
C PRO A 42 2.23 -1.30 21.48
N GLU A 43 1.32 -2.17 21.94
CA GLU A 43 -0.10 -1.85 22.03
C GLU A 43 -0.30 -0.93 23.24
N GLY A 44 -0.35 0.39 23.03
CA GLY A 44 -0.46 1.30 24.17
C GLY A 44 -0.55 2.79 23.90
N GLU A 45 -0.26 3.27 22.69
CA GLU A 45 -0.38 4.69 22.37
C GLU A 45 -1.46 4.93 21.33
N HIS A 46 -2.16 6.04 21.53
CA HIS A 46 -3.50 6.36 21.07
C HIS A 46 -3.58 6.60 19.56
N TYR A 47 -3.50 5.57 18.73
CA TYR A 47 -3.76 5.71 17.30
C TYR A 47 -5.24 6.06 17.05
N GLY A 48 -5.51 7.35 16.86
CA GLY A 48 -6.82 7.85 16.49
C GLY A 48 -7.33 7.11 15.26
N TYR A 49 -8.52 6.50 15.37
CA TYR A 49 -9.12 5.76 14.26
C TYR A 49 -9.73 6.69 13.20
N GLY A 50 -8.97 7.70 12.76
CA GLY A 50 -9.27 8.46 11.56
C GLY A 50 -9.29 7.48 10.39
N ARG A 51 -10.47 7.29 9.79
CA ARG A 51 -10.63 6.42 8.63
C ARG A 51 -10.66 7.29 7.38
N ALA A 52 -9.49 7.53 6.78
CA ALA A 52 -9.43 8.02 5.41
C ALA A 52 -9.46 6.82 4.47
N ALA A 53 -10.54 6.68 3.69
CA ALA A 53 -10.60 5.74 2.58
C ALA A 53 -10.31 6.54 1.30
N THR A 54 -9.08 6.47 0.83
CA THR A 54 -8.67 7.03 -0.47
C THR A 54 -8.74 5.93 -1.51
N GLU A 55 -9.55 6.14 -2.54
CA GLU A 55 -9.53 5.32 -3.75
C GLU A 55 -8.49 5.91 -4.70
N ILE A 56 -7.41 5.17 -4.94
CA ILE A 56 -6.40 5.54 -5.93
C ILE A 56 -6.86 4.96 -7.27
N GLN A 57 -7.37 5.80 -8.17
CA GLN A 57 -7.80 5.39 -9.52
C GLN A 57 -6.66 5.51 -10.56
N GLU A 58 -5.41 5.48 -10.10
CA GLU A 58 -4.26 5.63 -10.97
C GLU A 58 -4.16 4.44 -11.94
N LYS A 59 -3.91 4.75 -13.21
CA LYS A 59 -3.61 3.75 -14.23
C LYS A 59 -2.14 3.88 -14.57
N THR A 60 -1.38 2.85 -14.21
CA THR A 60 0.01 2.73 -14.62
C THR A 60 0.13 1.62 -15.66
N ASP A 61 0.96 1.86 -16.68
CA ASP A 61 1.36 0.81 -17.61
C ASP A 61 2.19 -0.23 -16.86
N ILE A 62 2.07 -1.50 -17.25
CA ILE A 62 2.90 -2.59 -16.72
C ILE A 62 4.21 -2.63 -17.50
N VAL A 63 5.32 -2.53 -16.79
CA VAL A 63 6.67 -2.73 -17.29
C VAL A 63 7.20 -4.03 -16.70
N TYR A 64 7.44 -5.00 -17.57
CA TYR A 64 7.95 -6.31 -17.16
C TYR A 64 9.40 -6.21 -16.70
N ASP A 65 9.75 -7.05 -15.72
CA ASP A 65 11.07 -7.17 -15.10
C ASP A 65 11.59 -5.85 -14.46
N GLU A 66 10.66 -4.96 -14.10
CA GLU A 66 10.92 -3.69 -13.41
C GLU A 66 10.01 -3.54 -12.18
N GLN A 67 10.60 -3.14 -11.05
CA GLN A 67 9.85 -2.84 -9.83
C GLN A 67 9.20 -1.47 -9.96
N GLN A 68 7.87 -1.44 -10.01
CA GLN A 68 7.08 -0.22 -10.13
C GLN A 68 6.44 0.17 -8.80
N PRO A 69 6.44 1.48 -8.45
CA PRO A 69 5.76 2.01 -7.28
C PRO A 69 4.24 1.79 -7.35
N LEU A 70 3.59 1.66 -6.18
CA LEU A 70 2.13 1.65 -6.10
C LEU A 70 1.59 2.68 -5.11
N LEU A 71 1.97 2.58 -3.83
CA LEU A 71 1.53 3.51 -2.79
C LEU A 71 2.43 3.47 -1.57
N ALA A 72 2.31 4.47 -0.70
CA ALA A 72 2.76 4.35 0.68
C ALA A 72 1.59 4.48 1.67
N LEU A 73 1.67 3.69 2.73
CA LEU A 73 0.85 3.83 3.92
C LEU A 73 1.69 4.52 4.98
N ILE A 74 1.14 5.57 5.58
CA ILE A 74 1.78 6.33 6.64
C ILE A 74 0.91 6.18 7.87
N TYR A 75 1.54 5.76 8.94
CA TYR A 75 0.91 5.52 10.20
C TYR A 75 1.55 6.43 11.24
N ASP A 76 0.85 7.51 11.55
CA ASP A 76 1.23 8.46 12.58
C ASP A 76 0.44 8.18 13.87
N ASN A 77 0.70 8.94 14.94
CA ASN A 77 0.05 8.73 16.23
C ASN A 77 -1.45 9.05 16.25
N ASP A 78 -1.98 9.79 15.27
CA ASP A 78 -3.35 10.32 15.29
C ASP A 78 -4.23 9.80 14.13
N GLU A 79 -3.64 9.44 13.01
CA GLU A 79 -4.31 9.01 11.78
C GLU A 79 -3.43 8.06 10.94
N ALA A 80 -4.09 7.22 10.16
CA ALA A 80 -3.43 6.49 9.11
C ALA A 80 -3.83 7.03 7.74
N ARG A 81 -2.83 7.38 6.94
CA ARG A 81 -2.99 8.08 5.66
C ARG A 81 -2.40 7.24 4.53
N THR A 82 -3.05 7.27 3.37
CA THR A 82 -2.56 6.63 2.15
C THR A 82 -2.17 7.69 1.14
N PHE A 83 -0.97 7.56 0.56
CA PHE A 83 -0.47 8.47 -0.45
C PHE A 83 -0.20 7.70 -1.74
N ASP A 84 -0.68 8.28 -2.83
CA ASP A 84 -0.26 7.92 -4.18
C ASP A 84 1.24 8.25 -4.34
N PHE A 85 1.98 7.41 -5.05
CA PHE A 85 3.42 7.59 -5.20
C PHE A 85 3.81 8.90 -5.91
N SER A 86 2.95 9.43 -6.77
CA SER A 86 3.14 10.75 -7.38
C SER A 86 3.29 11.86 -6.33
N TYR A 87 2.67 11.74 -5.15
CA TYR A 87 2.87 12.69 -4.05
C TYR A 87 4.23 12.52 -3.35
N ILE A 88 4.76 11.30 -3.32
CA ILE A 88 6.04 10.95 -2.67
C ILE A 88 7.23 11.44 -3.49
N VAL A 89 7.17 11.29 -4.82
CA VAL A 89 8.25 11.70 -5.75
C VAL A 89 8.37 13.23 -5.85
N ASN A 90 7.30 13.97 -5.56
CA ASN A 90 7.28 15.43 -5.59
C ASN A 90 7.86 16.09 -4.31
N ASP A 91 8.70 15.38 -3.55
CA ASP A 91 9.43 15.90 -2.38
C ASP A 91 8.55 16.43 -1.23
N GLN A 92 7.27 16.04 -1.17
CA GLN A 92 6.42 16.33 0.00
C GLN A 92 6.67 15.40 1.20
N LEU A 93 7.74 14.59 1.15
CA LEU A 93 8.19 13.78 2.28
C LEU A 93 8.70 14.63 3.46
N ASP A 94 9.03 15.91 3.22
CA ASP A 94 9.35 16.88 4.28
C ASP A 94 8.17 17.10 5.26
N ALA A 95 6.95 16.69 4.88
CA ALA A 95 5.77 16.70 5.75
C ALA A 95 5.63 15.47 6.64
N LEU A 96 6.51 14.47 6.52
CA LEU A 96 6.49 13.28 7.37
C LEU A 96 7.24 13.56 8.67
N GLU A 97 6.61 13.25 9.80
CA GLU A 97 7.24 13.43 11.09
C GLU A 97 8.22 12.29 11.37
N MET A 98 9.24 12.53 12.21
CA MET A 98 10.28 11.54 12.51
C MET A 98 9.73 10.26 13.17
N ASP A 99 8.51 10.31 13.71
CA ASP A 99 7.87 9.21 14.43
C ASP A 99 6.84 8.45 13.58
N ASP A 100 6.67 8.81 12.30
CA ASP A 100 5.71 8.15 11.41
C ASP A 100 6.24 6.80 10.90
N TYR A 101 5.42 5.74 10.99
CA TYR A 101 5.73 4.46 10.38
C TYR A 101 5.26 4.43 8.93
N VAL A 102 6.21 4.28 8.00
CA VAL A 102 5.92 4.28 6.56
C VAL A 102 6.09 2.88 5.97
N TYR A 103 5.05 2.39 5.29
CA TYR A 103 5.05 1.14 4.53
C TYR A 103 4.92 1.43 3.04
N TYR A 104 5.97 1.14 2.29
CA TYR A 104 6.02 1.32 0.85
C TYR A 104 5.64 0.03 0.11
N PHE A 105 4.70 0.15 -0.83
CA PHE A 105 4.26 -0.95 -1.68
C PHE A 105 4.64 -0.68 -3.13
N SER A 106 5.20 -1.71 -3.75
CA SER A 106 5.59 -1.76 -5.14
C SER A 106 5.32 -3.15 -5.69
N PHE A 107 5.11 -3.26 -6.99
CA PHE A 107 4.91 -4.53 -7.68
C PHE A 107 5.93 -4.70 -8.81
N GLU A 108 6.23 -5.93 -9.17
CA GLU A 108 7.07 -6.29 -10.32
C GLU A 108 6.37 -7.44 -11.04
N PHE A 109 6.09 -7.27 -12.33
CA PHE A 109 5.61 -8.35 -13.18
C PHE A 109 6.81 -8.98 -13.87
N ARG A 110 7.02 -10.29 -13.68
CA ARG A 110 8.16 -11.01 -14.28
C ARG A 110 7.76 -11.75 -15.54
N THR A 111 8.64 -11.74 -16.52
CA THR A 111 8.54 -12.60 -17.70
C THR A 111 9.29 -13.90 -17.41
N GLU A 112 8.57 -15.03 -17.28
CA GLU A 112 9.19 -16.37 -17.16
C GLU A 112 9.83 -16.84 -18.46
#